data_AF-A0A6G4X894-F1
#
_entry.id   AF-A0A6G4X894-F1
#
_cell.length_a   1.000
_cell.length_b   1.000
_cell.length_c   1.000
_cell.angle_alpha   90.00
_cell.angle_beta   90.00
_cell.angle_gamma   90.00
#
_symmetry.space_group_name_H-M   'P 1'
#
loop_
_entity.id
_entity.type
_entity.pdbx_description
1 polymer ?
#
loop_
_entity_poly.entity_id
_entity_poly.type
_entity_poly.pdbx_seq_one_letter_code
_entity_poly.pdbx_strand_id
1 'polypeptide(L)' 'MTTPLRVLVCDDQVLVRTGMVTIIDAQPDLAVAGECGD' A
#
# COMPACT_ATOMS: atom_id res chain seq x y z
N MET A 1 -12.94 -17.71 -0.88
CA MET A 1 -11.82 -16.76 -0.95
C MET A 1 -12.34 -15.42 -0.49
N THR A 2 -11.69 -14.77 0.47
CA THR A 2 -12.09 -13.44 0.99
C THR A 2 -11.62 -12.36 0.03
N THR A 3 -12.37 -11.26 -0.07
CA THR A 3 -11.94 -10.08 -0.81
C THR A 3 -10.73 -9.45 -0.11
N PRO A 4 -9.66 -9.06 -0.85
CA PRO A 4 -8.49 -8.42 -0.25
C PRO A 4 -8.83 -7.12 0.48
N LEU A 5 -8.15 -6.84 1.59
CA LEU A 5 -8.26 -5.57 2.28
C LEU A 5 -7.59 -4.46 1.46
N ARG A 6 -8.31 -3.37 1.22
CA ARG A 6 -7.86 -2.25 0.39
C ARG A 6 -7.18 -1.19 1.25
N VAL A 7 -5.93 -0.87 0.93
CA VAL A 7 -5.08 0.03 1.72
C VAL A 7 -4.72 1.28 0.90
N LEU A 8 -4.92 2.46 1.48
CA LEU A 8 -4.41 3.73 0.95
C LEU A 8 -3.12 4.07 1.72
N VAL A 9 -2.03 4.33 1.00
CA VAL A 9 -0.76 4.73 1.61
C VAL A 9 -0.58 6.24 1.49
N CYS A 10 -0.58 6.95 2.62
CA CYS A 10 -0.37 8.39 2.68
C CYS A 10 0.91 8.69 3.47
N ASP A 11 1.93 9.20 2.79
CA ASP A 11 3.21 9.56 3.39
C ASP A 11 3.94 10.59 2.53
N ASP A 12 4.51 11.62 3.16
CA ASP A 12 5.20 12.75 2.51
C ASP A 12 6.62 12.39 2.04
N GLN A 13 7.16 11.23 2.44
CA GLN A 13 8.42 10.72 1.94
C GLN A 13 8.22 9.58 0.93
N VAL A 14 8.64 9.84 -0.32
CA VAL A 14 8.55 8.85 -1.43
C VAL A 14 9.21 7.51 -1.10
N LEU A 15 10.31 7.52 -0.34
CA LEU A 15 11.03 6.29 0.04
C LEU A 15 10.18 5.42 0.98
N VAL A 16 9.48 6.03 1.93
CA VAL A 16 8.61 5.31 2.87
C VAL A 16 7.42 4.73 2.12
N ARG A 17 6.77 5.55 1.28
CA ARG A 17 5.64 5.10 0.47
C ARG A 17 5.99 3.94 -0.45
N THR A 18 7.12 4.02 -1.14
CA THR A 18 7.64 2.94 -2.00
C THR A 18 7.89 1.66 -1.19
N GLY A 19 8.49 1.79 -0.01
CA GLY A 19 8.71 0.66 0.90
C GLY A 19 7.41 0.01 1.36
N MET A 20 6.41 0.80 1.73
CA MET A 20 5.09 0.32 2.15
C MET A 20 4.36 -0.41 1.02
N VAL A 21 4.33 0.17 -0.20
CA VAL A 21 3.73 -0.48 -1.37
C VAL A 21 4.40 -1.82 -1.65
N THR A 22 5.74 -1.88 -1.61
CA THR A 22 6.50 -3.12 -1.81
C THR A 22 6.11 -4.21 -0.81
N ILE A 23 5.93 -3.85 0.46
CA ILE A 23 5.55 -4.80 1.52
C ILE A 23 4.09 -5.25 1.33
N ILE A 24 3.18 -4.33 0.99
CA ILE A 24 1.76 -4.61 0.76
C ILE A 24 1.57 -5.52 -0.45
N ASP A 25 2.26 -5.28 -1.56
CA ASP A 25 2.18 -6.09 -2.78
C ASP A 25 2.66 -7.53 -2.57
N ALA A 26 3.48 -7.77 -1.54
CA ALA A 26 3.90 -9.11 -1.15
C ALA A 26 2.86 -9.88 -0.31
N GLN A 27 1.80 -9.21 0.19
CA GLN A 27 0.77 -9.84 1.01
C GLN A 27 -0.40 -10.35 0.17
N PRO A 28 -0.79 -11.63 0.26
CA PRO A 28 -1.85 -12.21 -0.57
C PRO A 28 -3.27 -11.76 -0.21
N ASP A 29 -3.44 -11.14 0.96
CA ASP A 29 -4.72 -10.69 1.51
C ASP A 29 -4.89 -9.16 1.46
N LEU A 30 -3.89 -8.42 0.97
CA LEU A 30 -3.91 -6.97 0.86
C LEU A 30 -3.86 -6.51 -0.60
N ALA A 31 -4.37 -5.31 -0.86
CA ALA A 31 -4.23 -4.64 -2.15
C ALA A 31 -4.11 -3.12 -1.96
N VAL A 32 -3.17 -2.50 -2.68
CA VAL A 32 -3.04 -1.04 -2.70
C VAL A 32 -4.21 -0.43 -3.49
N ALA A 33 -4.95 0.47 -2.84
CA ALA A 33 -6.03 1.24 -3.46
C ALA A 33 -5.54 2.57 -4.05
N GLY A 34 -4.39 3.05 -3.57
CA GLY A 34 -3.76 4.27 -4.05
C GLY A 34 -2.59 4.70 -3.15
N GLU A 35 -1.91 5.74 -3.61
CA GLU A 35 -0.77 6.40 -2.96
C GLU A 35 -1.02 7.91 -2.91
N CYS A 36 -0.66 8.55 -1.81
CA CYS A 36 -0.74 10.00 -1.63
C CYS A 36 0.53 10.54 -0.94
N GLY A 37 1.00 11.70 -1.40
CA GLY A 37 1.95 12.56 -0.68
C GLY A 37 1.28 13.87 -0.29
N ASP A 38 2.09 14.86 0.12
CA ASP A 38 1.67 16.27 0.20
C ASP A 38 1.44 16.86 -1.21
#